data_AF-A0ABD5DT47-F1
#
_entry.id   AF-A0ABD5DT47-F1
#
_cell.length_a   1.000
_cell.length_b   1.000
_cell.length_c   1.000
_cell.angle_alpha   90.00
_cell.angle_beta   90.00
_cell.angle_gamma   90.00
#
_symmetry.space_group_name_H-M   'P 1'
#
loop_
_entity.id
_entity.type
_entity.pdbx_description
1 polymer ?
#
loop_
_entity_poly.entity_id
_entity_poly.type
_entity_poly.pdbx_seq_one_letter_code
_entity_poly.pdbx_strand_id
1 'polypeptide(L)'
;ALLILQRRLQQLDEFDENRPLKFSFGLYQGNELREKLKAEYLKGVKQIVLIPTQQNIAQYLQRVKNNEATLKANHTNVEIKQTAQTQQYLEPSDTNPQDAYNALKAYLMMSNPQYMDASHLSDQVTRFWRSWLDANKGQMPRADMIQEAEQILSYAMTLANDKQFPILDADSQLVDQTRQVLLSVIRGMPARDRVYNEIKMRAAVRFPALTVNQIVGDANKNIVLGSYALPGVFTQKAWNEYVEKAIEEAADKPTDTKDWVLNSRQSDDLTFSGSPEQIRKQLTALYKQEYIAEWRKFL
;
A
#
# COMPACT_ATOMS: atom_id res chain seq x y z
N ALA A 1 -27.10 -3.60 5.65
CA ALA A 1 -27.11 -5.08 5.79
C ALA A 1 -25.75 -5.64 6.24
N LEU A 2 -24.64 -5.29 5.57
CA LEU A 2 -23.29 -5.77 5.94
C LEU A 2 -22.90 -5.50 7.41
N LEU A 3 -23.07 -4.26 7.89
CA LEU A 3 -22.80 -3.91 9.29
C LEU A 3 -23.59 -4.74 10.29
N ILE A 4 -24.81 -5.14 9.92
CA ILE A 4 -25.66 -5.96 10.78
C ILE A 4 -25.07 -7.38 10.87
N LEU A 5 -24.65 -7.96 9.74
CA LEU A 5 -23.99 -9.27 9.72
C LEU A 5 -22.67 -9.23 10.51
N GLN A 6 -21.86 -8.18 10.32
CA GLN A 6 -20.62 -7.96 11.06
C GLN A 6 -20.85 -7.91 12.57
N ARG A 7 -21.80 -7.08 13.06
CA ARG A 7 -22.11 -7.01 14.50
C ARG A 7 -22.53 -8.36 15.07
N ARG A 8 -23.28 -9.16 14.30
CA ARG A 8 -23.73 -10.50 14.73
C ARG A 8 -22.58 -11.50 14.77
N LEU A 9 -21.64 -11.42 13.82
CA LEU A 9 -20.41 -12.20 13.89
C LEU A 9 -19.57 -11.82 15.11
N GLN A 10 -19.37 -10.53 15.37
CA GLN A 10 -18.65 -10.04 16.54
C GLN A 10 -19.30 -10.49 17.86
N GLN A 11 -20.63 -10.48 17.94
CA GLN A 11 -21.36 -11.01 19.11
C GLN A 11 -21.15 -12.51 19.30
N LEU A 12 -21.10 -13.29 18.20
CA LEU A 12 -20.82 -14.72 18.27
C LEU A 12 -19.36 -15.00 18.66
N ASP A 13 -18.42 -14.18 18.18
CA ASP A 13 -17.01 -14.23 18.57
C ASP A 13 -16.86 -13.97 20.08
N GLU A 14 -17.46 -12.88 20.59
CA GLU A 14 -17.42 -12.51 22.01
C GLU A 14 -18.07 -13.57 22.91
N PHE A 15 -19.18 -14.16 22.46
CA PHE A 15 -19.85 -15.24 23.19
C PHE A 15 -19.02 -16.54 23.22
N ASP A 16 -18.25 -16.82 22.16
CA ASP A 16 -17.37 -17.98 22.12
C ASP A 16 -16.19 -17.82 23.10
N GLU A 17 -15.59 -16.62 23.13
CA GLU A 17 -14.51 -16.27 24.07
C GLU A 17 -14.97 -16.27 25.53
N ASN A 18 -16.17 -15.74 25.82
CA ASN A 18 -16.71 -15.59 27.18
C ASN A 18 -17.80 -16.62 27.52
N ARG A 19 -17.72 -17.83 26.96
CA ARG A 19 -18.81 -18.81 26.99
C ARG A 19 -19.22 -19.20 28.43
N PRO A 20 -20.49 -19.02 28.84
CA PRO A 20 -20.97 -19.50 30.13
C PRO A 20 -20.93 -21.04 30.20
N LEU A 21 -20.52 -21.60 31.36
CA LEU A 21 -20.43 -23.04 31.62
C LEU A 21 -21.72 -23.84 31.33
N LYS A 22 -22.89 -23.17 31.30
CA LYS A 22 -24.17 -23.81 30.94
C LYS A 22 -24.25 -24.23 29.47
N PHE A 23 -23.41 -23.66 28.61
CA PHE A 23 -23.38 -23.92 27.16
C PHE A 23 -22.12 -24.70 26.72
N SER A 24 -21.31 -25.21 27.64
CA SER A 24 -20.11 -26.01 27.32
C SER A 24 -20.42 -27.49 27.04
N PHE A 25 -21.62 -27.99 27.36
CA PHE A 25 -22.00 -29.40 27.20
C PHE A 25 -22.54 -29.77 25.80
N GLY A 26 -21.92 -29.25 24.73
CA GLY A 26 -22.16 -29.74 23.35
C GLY A 26 -23.47 -29.31 22.67
N LEU A 27 -24.31 -28.49 23.33
CA LEU A 27 -25.57 -27.97 22.76
C LEU A 27 -25.39 -26.67 21.95
N TYR A 28 -24.18 -26.12 21.88
CA TYR A 28 -23.90 -24.87 21.18
C TYR A 28 -23.67 -25.10 19.68
N GLN A 29 -24.63 -24.67 18.86
CA GLN A 29 -24.52 -24.67 17.39
C GLN A 29 -23.95 -23.35 16.84
N GLY A 30 -23.47 -22.44 17.69
CA GLY A 30 -23.06 -21.10 17.24
C GLY A 30 -21.84 -21.11 16.32
N ASN A 31 -21.00 -22.15 16.34
CA ASN A 31 -19.91 -22.30 15.38
C ASN A 31 -20.43 -22.52 13.95
N GLU A 32 -21.45 -23.37 13.77
CA GLU A 32 -22.05 -23.60 12.44
C GLU A 32 -22.80 -22.35 11.95
N LEU A 33 -23.51 -21.68 12.86
CA LEU A 33 -24.18 -20.41 12.56
C LEU A 33 -23.19 -19.32 12.17
N ARG A 34 -22.07 -19.22 12.90
CA ARG A 34 -20.98 -18.28 12.62
C ARG A 34 -20.38 -18.52 11.24
N GLU A 35 -20.08 -19.77 10.88
CA GLU A 35 -19.51 -20.08 9.56
C GLU A 35 -20.49 -19.73 8.42
N LYS A 36 -21.80 -19.99 8.59
CA LYS A 36 -22.82 -19.58 7.61
C LYS A 36 -22.92 -18.05 7.50
N LEU A 37 -22.93 -17.34 8.64
CA LEU A 37 -22.98 -15.88 8.67
C LEU A 37 -21.72 -15.25 8.08
N LYS A 38 -20.54 -15.85 8.32
CA LYS A 38 -19.26 -15.41 7.76
C LYS A 38 -19.27 -15.55 6.25
N ALA A 39 -19.76 -16.67 5.72
CA ALA A 39 -19.92 -16.86 4.29
C ALA A 39 -20.83 -15.79 3.65
N GLU A 40 -21.98 -15.48 4.27
CA GLU A 40 -22.88 -14.43 3.78
C GLU A 40 -22.28 -13.02 3.90
N TYR A 41 -21.57 -12.74 4.98
CA TYR A 41 -20.84 -11.49 5.14
C TYR A 41 -19.78 -11.32 4.05
N LEU A 42 -18.96 -12.34 3.80
CA LEU A 42 -17.92 -12.33 2.78
C LEU A 42 -18.49 -12.23 1.35
N LYS A 43 -19.66 -12.83 1.08
CA LYS A 43 -20.39 -12.59 -0.18
C LYS A 43 -20.76 -11.12 -0.35
N GLY A 44 -21.23 -10.47 0.72
CA GLY A 44 -21.52 -9.03 0.68
C GLY A 44 -20.25 -8.18 0.51
N VAL A 45 -19.15 -8.53 1.19
CA VAL A 45 -17.84 -7.88 1.00
C VAL A 45 -17.37 -8.01 -0.45
N LYS A 46 -17.52 -9.19 -1.06
CA LYS A 46 -17.21 -9.41 -2.47
C LYS A 46 -17.95 -8.41 -3.37
N GLN A 47 -19.27 -8.28 -3.19
CA GLN A 47 -20.13 -7.50 -4.09
C GLN A 47 -20.03 -5.99 -3.88
N ILE A 48 -19.93 -5.55 -2.63
CA ILE A 48 -20.04 -4.11 -2.29
C ILE A 48 -18.66 -3.46 -2.18
N VAL A 49 -17.63 -4.23 -1.78
CA VAL A 49 -16.29 -3.71 -1.53
C VAL A 49 -15.33 -4.14 -2.64
N LEU A 50 -15.09 -5.45 -2.79
CA LEU A 50 -13.97 -5.93 -3.60
C LEU A 50 -14.21 -5.78 -5.11
N ILE A 51 -15.40 -6.13 -5.62
CA ILE A 51 -15.72 -6.01 -7.05
C ILE A 51 -15.63 -4.55 -7.53
N PRO A 52 -16.28 -3.57 -6.87
CA PRO A 52 -16.16 -2.17 -7.28
C PRO A 52 -14.72 -1.65 -7.20
N THR A 53 -14.00 -2.05 -6.15
CA THR A 53 -12.59 -1.68 -6.00
C THR A 53 -11.74 -2.24 -7.14
N GLN A 54 -11.90 -3.53 -7.46
CA GLN A 54 -11.17 -4.18 -8.54
C GLN A 54 -11.45 -3.52 -9.90
N GLN A 55 -12.71 -3.14 -10.16
CA GLN A 55 -13.11 -2.41 -11.38
C GLN A 55 -12.45 -1.04 -11.44
N ASN A 56 -12.42 -0.29 -10.34
CA ASN A 56 -11.78 1.02 -10.28
C ASN A 56 -10.25 0.91 -10.46
N ILE A 57 -9.62 -0.10 -9.86
CA ILE A 57 -8.21 -0.41 -10.10
C ILE A 57 -7.99 -0.75 -11.59
N ALA A 58 -8.85 -1.56 -12.20
CA ALA A 58 -8.71 -1.93 -13.61
C ALA A 58 -8.77 -0.70 -14.53
N GLN A 59 -9.72 0.21 -14.30
CA GLN A 59 -9.83 1.47 -15.02
C GLN A 59 -8.59 2.35 -14.81
N TYR A 60 -8.08 2.41 -13.58
CA TYR A 60 -6.85 3.13 -13.26
C TYR A 60 -5.64 2.55 -14.01
N LEU A 61 -5.47 1.23 -14.03
CA LEU A 61 -4.37 0.59 -14.76
C LEU A 61 -4.46 0.81 -16.28
N GLN A 62 -5.67 0.92 -16.83
CA GLN A 62 -5.86 1.34 -18.23
C GLN A 62 -5.38 2.77 -18.47
N ARG A 63 -5.60 3.71 -17.53
CA ARG A 63 -5.09 5.08 -17.62
C ARG A 63 -3.57 5.14 -17.48
N VAL A 64 -2.99 4.36 -16.57
CA VAL A 64 -1.53 4.20 -16.43
C VAL A 64 -0.89 3.81 -17.76
N LYS A 65 -1.48 2.87 -18.48
CA LYS A 65 -1.03 2.49 -19.82
C LYS A 65 -1.05 3.66 -20.80
N ASN A 66 -2.11 4.46 -20.79
CA ASN A 66 -2.23 5.62 -21.68
C ASN A 66 -1.17 6.70 -21.36
N ASN A 67 -0.66 6.72 -20.13
CA ASN A 67 0.37 7.66 -19.66
C ASN A 67 1.78 7.05 -19.62
N GLU A 68 2.06 5.96 -20.35
CA GLU A 68 3.35 5.26 -20.32
C GLU A 68 4.54 6.20 -20.52
N ALA A 69 4.45 7.15 -21.45
CA ALA A 69 5.54 8.10 -21.72
C ALA A 69 5.85 9.00 -20.51
N THR A 70 4.82 9.48 -19.81
CA THR A 70 4.95 10.29 -18.60
C THR A 70 5.42 9.45 -17.42
N LEU A 71 4.94 8.22 -17.28
CA LEU A 71 5.45 7.26 -16.28
C LEU A 71 6.94 7.01 -16.46
N LYS A 72 7.39 6.84 -17.72
CA LYS A 72 8.81 6.74 -18.05
C LYS A 72 9.56 8.03 -17.72
N ALA A 73 9.01 9.22 -17.94
CA ALA A 73 9.71 10.44 -17.53
C ALA A 73 9.86 10.55 -16.00
N ASN A 74 8.88 10.05 -15.25
CA ASN A 74 8.83 10.17 -13.79
C ASN A 74 9.61 9.08 -13.04
N HIS A 75 10.27 8.13 -13.72
CA HIS A 75 11.00 7.05 -13.05
C HIS A 75 12.21 7.56 -12.26
N THR A 76 12.91 8.57 -12.76
CA THR A 76 14.15 9.10 -12.16
C THR A 76 13.89 9.95 -10.92
N ASN A 77 12.66 10.44 -10.77
CA ASN A 77 12.23 11.26 -9.65
C ASN A 77 11.00 10.59 -9.02
N VAL A 78 11.19 9.50 -8.27
CA VAL A 78 10.19 9.08 -7.28
C VAL A 78 10.17 10.16 -6.19
N GLU A 79 9.48 11.26 -6.50
CA GLU A 79 9.17 12.30 -5.53
C GLU A 79 8.27 11.66 -4.49
N ILE A 80 8.78 11.56 -3.26
CA ILE A 80 7.96 11.23 -2.11
C ILE A 80 7.08 12.45 -1.85
N LYS A 81 6.02 12.61 -2.65
CA LYS A 81 4.96 13.58 -2.38
C LYS A 81 4.22 13.05 -1.16
N GLN A 82 4.58 13.55 0.02
CA GLN A 82 3.80 13.29 1.20
C GLN A 82 2.46 13.99 1.04
N THR A 83 1.43 13.18 0.89
CA THR A 83 0.06 13.63 1.03
C THR A 83 -0.13 14.12 2.46
N ALA A 84 -0.60 15.35 2.64
CA ALA A 84 -1.14 15.78 3.93
C ALA A 84 -2.16 14.74 4.44
N GLN A 85 -2.44 14.62 5.74
CA GLN A 85 -3.43 13.66 6.25
C GLN A 85 -4.80 13.77 5.54
N THR A 86 -5.14 14.95 5.03
CA THR A 86 -6.33 15.22 4.20
C THR A 86 -6.22 14.70 2.76
N GLN A 87 -5.01 14.50 2.26
CA GLN A 87 -4.71 13.95 0.93
C GLN A 87 -4.42 12.44 0.92
N GLN A 88 -4.31 11.79 2.09
CA GLN A 88 -3.97 10.37 2.23
C GLN A 88 -4.98 9.43 1.54
N TYR A 89 -6.16 9.94 1.21
CA TYR A 89 -7.29 9.21 0.63
C TYR A 89 -7.66 9.64 -0.80
N LEU A 90 -6.79 10.36 -1.51
CA LEU A 90 -7.00 10.61 -2.95
C LEU A 90 -6.71 9.34 -3.76
N GLU A 91 -7.35 9.28 -4.93
CA GLU A 91 -7.05 8.27 -5.94
C GLU A 91 -5.55 8.35 -6.32
N PRO A 92 -4.86 7.21 -6.48
CA PRO A 92 -3.44 7.21 -6.80
C PRO A 92 -3.14 7.91 -8.12
N SER A 93 -1.93 8.47 -8.27
CA SER A 93 -1.54 9.15 -9.49
C SER A 93 -1.26 8.15 -10.61
N ASP A 94 -1.87 8.34 -11.77
CA ASP A 94 -1.65 7.53 -12.97
C ASP A 94 -0.38 7.91 -13.74
N THR A 95 0.45 8.79 -13.15
CA THR A 95 1.78 9.17 -13.67
C THR A 95 2.91 8.81 -12.70
N ASN A 96 2.58 8.23 -11.55
CA ASN A 96 3.55 7.75 -10.57
C ASN A 96 3.75 6.23 -10.74
N PRO A 97 4.96 5.76 -11.08
CA PRO A 97 5.24 4.33 -11.23
C PRO A 97 4.94 3.49 -9.99
N GLN A 98 5.08 4.05 -8.80
CA GLN A 98 4.83 3.33 -7.56
C GLN A 98 3.33 3.14 -7.29
N ASP A 99 2.53 4.17 -7.57
CA ASP A 99 1.08 4.07 -7.46
C ASP A 99 0.54 3.00 -8.42
N ALA A 100 1.08 2.98 -9.64
CA ALA A 100 0.80 1.96 -10.64
C ALA A 100 1.18 0.54 -10.18
N TYR A 101 2.37 0.39 -9.57
CA TYR A 101 2.81 -0.88 -8.99
C TYR A 101 1.91 -1.34 -7.82
N ASN A 102 1.62 -0.44 -6.88
CA ASN A 102 0.80 -0.74 -5.71
C ASN A 102 -0.62 -1.15 -6.08
N ALA A 103 -1.20 -0.48 -7.09
CA ALA A 103 -2.50 -0.81 -7.64
C ALA A 103 -2.49 -2.19 -8.32
N LEU A 104 -1.47 -2.49 -9.15
CA LEU A 104 -1.32 -3.82 -9.77
C LEU A 104 -1.15 -4.92 -8.70
N LYS A 105 -0.35 -4.66 -7.66
CA LYS A 105 -0.17 -5.58 -6.54
C LYS A 105 -1.50 -5.91 -5.86
N ALA A 106 -2.31 -4.90 -5.54
CA ALA A 106 -3.64 -5.11 -4.95
C ALA A 106 -4.60 -5.84 -5.90
N TYR A 107 -4.59 -5.50 -7.19
CA TYR A 107 -5.39 -6.20 -8.20
C TYR A 107 -5.09 -7.71 -8.25
N LEU A 108 -3.81 -8.06 -8.21
CA LEU A 108 -3.37 -9.46 -8.23
C LEU A 108 -3.62 -10.18 -6.90
N MET A 109 -3.59 -9.49 -5.75
CA MET A 109 -3.95 -10.07 -4.45
C MET A 109 -5.40 -10.56 -4.42
N MET A 110 -6.32 -9.80 -5.01
CA MET A 110 -7.74 -10.17 -5.07
C MET A 110 -7.99 -11.46 -5.89
N SER A 111 -7.08 -11.82 -6.79
CA SER A 111 -7.16 -13.06 -7.57
C SER A 111 -6.21 -14.17 -7.08
N ASN A 112 -5.25 -13.87 -6.20
CA ASN A 112 -4.22 -14.81 -5.74
C ASN A 112 -4.05 -14.76 -4.21
N PRO A 113 -4.81 -15.55 -3.44
CA PRO A 113 -4.76 -15.55 -1.97
C PRO A 113 -3.38 -15.86 -1.38
N GLN A 114 -2.52 -16.59 -2.10
CA GLN A 114 -1.18 -16.91 -1.64
C GLN A 114 -0.27 -15.69 -1.41
N TYR A 115 -0.59 -14.55 -2.05
CA TYR A 115 0.16 -13.30 -1.92
C TYR A 115 -0.59 -12.25 -1.08
N MET A 116 -1.58 -12.67 -0.30
CA MET A 116 -2.42 -11.77 0.49
C MET A 116 -1.59 -10.99 1.52
N ASP A 117 -1.70 -9.67 1.46
CA ASP A 117 -1.21 -8.74 2.47
C ASP A 117 -2.39 -7.86 2.88
N ALA A 118 -2.96 -8.15 4.05
CA ALA A 118 -4.16 -7.48 4.54
C ALA A 118 -3.95 -5.96 4.72
N SER A 119 -2.74 -5.53 5.11
CA SER A 119 -2.45 -4.11 5.31
C SER A 119 -2.37 -3.38 3.98
N HIS A 120 -1.65 -3.95 3.00
CA HIS A 120 -1.55 -3.38 1.66
C HIS A 120 -2.93 -3.34 0.98
N LEU A 121 -3.67 -4.44 1.04
CA LEU A 121 -4.99 -4.52 0.44
C LEU A 121 -5.96 -3.53 1.09
N SER A 122 -5.94 -3.36 2.41
CA SER A 122 -6.77 -2.37 3.11
C SER A 122 -6.50 -0.94 2.61
N ASP A 123 -5.24 -0.54 2.50
CA ASP A 123 -4.87 0.80 2.02
C ASP A 123 -5.38 1.03 0.59
N GLN A 124 -5.12 0.08 -0.30
CA GLN A 124 -5.52 0.21 -1.71
C GLN A 124 -7.04 0.14 -1.89
N VAL A 125 -7.73 -0.73 -1.16
CA VAL A 125 -9.20 -0.78 -1.18
C VAL A 125 -9.79 0.55 -0.72
N THR A 126 -9.25 1.15 0.34
CA THR A 126 -9.73 2.45 0.83
C THR A 126 -9.65 3.53 -0.27
N ARG A 127 -8.53 3.57 -1.00
CA ARG A 127 -8.28 4.57 -2.05
C ARG A 127 -9.22 4.38 -3.25
N PHE A 128 -9.37 3.15 -3.72
CA PHE A 128 -10.12 2.84 -4.95
C PHE A 128 -11.62 2.63 -4.72
N TRP A 129 -12.07 2.31 -3.51
CA TRP A 129 -13.50 2.15 -3.20
C TRP A 129 -14.22 3.50 -3.04
N ARG A 130 -13.48 4.56 -2.69
CA ARG A 130 -14.04 5.86 -2.32
C ARG A 130 -14.87 6.52 -3.42
N SER A 131 -14.42 6.47 -4.68
CA SER A 131 -15.18 7.03 -5.81
C SER A 131 -16.52 6.31 -6.00
N TRP A 132 -16.54 4.99 -5.82
CA TRP A 132 -17.77 4.20 -5.85
C TRP A 132 -18.68 4.56 -4.67
N LEU A 133 -18.13 4.69 -3.46
CA LEU A 133 -18.88 5.11 -2.28
C LEU A 133 -19.55 6.48 -2.50
N ASP A 134 -18.77 7.49 -2.93
CA ASP A 134 -19.27 8.84 -3.17
C ASP A 134 -20.39 8.84 -4.25
N ALA A 135 -20.32 7.97 -5.27
CA ALA A 135 -21.35 7.79 -6.29
C ALA A 135 -22.60 7.02 -5.79
N ASN A 136 -22.47 6.15 -4.79
CA ASN A 136 -23.53 5.27 -4.30
C ASN A 136 -24.08 5.66 -2.91
N LYS A 137 -23.64 6.80 -2.35
CA LYS A 137 -24.03 7.25 -1.01
C LYS A 137 -25.51 7.61 -0.84
N GLY A 138 -26.22 7.88 -1.94
CA GLY A 138 -27.59 8.37 -1.91
C GLY A 138 -27.74 9.62 -1.04
N GLN A 139 -28.67 9.57 -0.08
CA GLN A 139 -28.93 10.66 0.87
C GLN A 139 -28.03 10.64 2.11
N MET A 140 -27.16 9.63 2.26
CA MET A 140 -26.29 9.51 3.43
C MET A 140 -25.27 10.65 3.49
N PRO A 141 -25.05 11.27 4.67
CA PRO A 141 -23.94 12.18 4.88
C PRO A 141 -22.61 11.50 4.60
N ARG A 142 -21.69 12.23 3.98
CA ARG A 142 -20.40 11.66 3.56
C ARG A 142 -19.56 11.14 4.73
N ALA A 143 -19.60 11.83 5.88
CA ALA A 143 -18.86 11.43 7.06
C ALA A 143 -19.31 10.05 7.58
N ASP A 144 -20.61 9.86 7.72
CA ASP A 144 -21.20 8.60 8.19
C ASP A 144 -20.86 7.44 7.23
N MET A 145 -20.97 7.69 5.91
CA MET A 145 -20.61 6.70 4.90
C MET A 145 -19.15 6.25 4.99
N ILE A 146 -18.21 7.20 5.21
CA ILE A 146 -16.79 6.88 5.36
C ILE A 146 -16.57 6.06 6.63
N GLN A 147 -17.17 6.45 7.75
CA GLN A 147 -17.04 5.73 9.01
C GLN A 147 -17.58 4.30 8.89
N GLU A 148 -18.75 4.12 8.28
CA GLU A 148 -19.32 2.79 8.04
C GLU A 148 -18.44 1.95 7.10
N ALA A 149 -17.90 2.56 6.04
CA ALA A 149 -16.98 1.91 5.11
C ALA A 149 -15.69 1.45 5.79
N GLU A 150 -15.07 2.29 6.63
CA GLU A 150 -13.88 1.96 7.42
C GLU A 150 -14.17 0.81 8.40
N GLN A 151 -15.35 0.81 9.04
CA GLN A 151 -15.76 -0.28 9.93
C GLN A 151 -15.94 -1.61 9.18
N ILE A 152 -16.54 -1.59 7.99
CA ILE A 152 -16.68 -2.78 7.14
C ILE A 152 -15.30 -3.27 6.69
N LEU A 153 -14.46 -2.36 6.18
CA LEU A 153 -13.16 -2.71 5.63
C LEU A 153 -12.23 -3.28 6.69
N SER A 154 -12.12 -2.62 7.84
CA SER A 154 -11.26 -3.09 8.94
C SER A 154 -11.60 -4.52 9.36
N TYR A 155 -12.88 -4.85 9.53
CA TYR A 155 -13.31 -6.20 9.88
C TYR A 155 -13.16 -7.19 8.72
N ALA A 156 -13.45 -6.80 7.47
CA ALA A 156 -13.20 -7.66 6.32
C ALA A 156 -11.72 -8.05 6.21
N MET A 157 -10.80 -7.13 6.55
CA MET A 157 -9.36 -7.38 6.51
C MET A 157 -8.87 -8.30 7.63
N THR A 158 -9.58 -8.42 8.76
CA THR A 158 -9.26 -9.46 9.76
C THR A 158 -9.54 -10.88 9.22
N LEU A 159 -10.39 -10.99 8.20
CA LEU A 159 -10.75 -12.24 7.53
C LEU A 159 -9.97 -12.46 6.22
N ALA A 160 -9.01 -11.60 5.86
CA ALA A 160 -8.33 -11.65 4.55
C ALA A 160 -7.57 -12.97 4.29
N ASN A 161 -7.10 -13.64 5.34
CA ASN A 161 -6.41 -14.93 5.26
C ASN A 161 -7.34 -16.14 5.48
N ASP A 162 -8.65 -15.93 5.64
CA ASP A 162 -9.62 -17.01 5.74
C ASP A 162 -9.77 -17.71 4.39
N LYS A 163 -9.92 -19.05 4.40
CA LYS A 163 -10.08 -19.85 3.17
C LYS A 163 -11.33 -19.49 2.38
N GLN A 164 -12.34 -18.91 3.03
CA GLN A 164 -13.57 -18.45 2.40
C GLN A 164 -13.48 -16.99 1.91
N PHE A 165 -12.35 -16.30 2.11
CA PHE A 165 -12.19 -14.94 1.64
C PHE A 165 -12.38 -14.87 0.12
N PRO A 166 -13.11 -13.88 -0.41
CA PRO A 166 -13.47 -13.88 -1.82
C PRO A 166 -12.27 -13.81 -2.76
N ILE A 167 -12.27 -14.70 -3.75
CA ILE A 167 -11.36 -14.65 -4.90
C ILE A 167 -12.12 -14.03 -6.08
N LEU A 168 -11.45 -13.10 -6.77
CA LEU A 168 -11.93 -12.44 -7.96
C LEU A 168 -11.14 -12.89 -9.19
N ASP A 169 -11.79 -12.87 -10.35
CA ASP A 169 -11.11 -13.12 -11.62
C ASP A 169 -10.27 -11.90 -12.01
N ALA A 170 -9.08 -12.14 -12.57
CA ALA A 170 -8.21 -11.08 -13.08
C ALA A 170 -8.14 -11.13 -14.61
N ASP A 171 -8.31 -9.97 -15.25
CA ASP A 171 -8.03 -9.80 -16.67
C ASP A 171 -6.53 -9.98 -16.96
N SER A 172 -6.18 -11.15 -17.52
CA SER A 172 -4.80 -11.50 -17.87
C SER A 172 -4.14 -10.51 -18.85
N GLN A 173 -4.90 -9.98 -19.82
CA GLN A 173 -4.38 -9.05 -20.80
C GLN A 173 -4.04 -7.70 -20.16
N LEU A 174 -4.91 -7.21 -19.26
CA LEU A 174 -4.64 -5.99 -18.50
C LEU A 174 -3.40 -6.16 -17.61
N VAL A 175 -3.28 -7.30 -16.93
CA VAL A 175 -2.14 -7.62 -16.07
C VAL A 175 -0.84 -7.61 -16.88
N ASP A 176 -0.80 -8.32 -18.00
CA ASP A 176 0.42 -8.44 -18.81
C ASP A 176 0.81 -7.10 -19.43
N GLN A 177 -0.16 -6.30 -19.91
CA GLN A 177 0.09 -4.95 -20.40
C GLN A 177 0.64 -4.02 -19.32
N THR A 178 0.02 -4.04 -18.14
CA THR A 178 0.48 -3.21 -17.01
C THR A 178 1.88 -3.62 -16.58
N ARG A 179 2.17 -4.93 -16.52
CA ARG A 179 3.52 -5.44 -16.27
C ARG A 179 4.51 -4.95 -17.31
N GLN A 180 4.16 -4.97 -18.60
CA GLN A 180 5.05 -4.46 -19.65
C GLN A 180 5.34 -2.97 -19.51
N VAL A 181 4.34 -2.15 -19.16
CA VAL A 181 4.51 -0.71 -18.90
C VAL A 181 5.42 -0.51 -17.68
N LEU A 182 5.15 -1.18 -16.56
CA LEU A 182 6.00 -1.09 -15.37
C LEU A 182 7.42 -1.61 -15.63
N LEU A 183 7.55 -2.69 -16.40
CA LEU A 183 8.85 -3.23 -16.81
C LEU A 183 9.57 -2.30 -17.77
N SER A 184 8.88 -1.53 -18.63
CA SER A 184 9.54 -0.57 -19.53
C SER A 184 10.03 0.66 -18.78
N VAL A 185 9.32 1.07 -17.72
CA VAL A 185 9.77 2.05 -16.73
C VAL A 185 10.98 1.52 -15.96
N ILE A 186 10.98 0.24 -15.60
CA ILE A 186 12.06 -0.43 -14.85
C ILE A 186 13.30 -0.74 -15.70
N ARG A 187 13.15 -1.15 -16.96
CA ARG A 187 14.28 -1.48 -17.86
C ARG A 187 15.06 -0.23 -18.29
N GLY A 188 14.49 0.96 -18.12
CA GLY A 188 15.21 2.24 -18.23
C GLY A 188 15.96 2.64 -16.95
N MET A 189 15.73 1.94 -15.84
CA MET A 189 16.26 2.26 -14.51
C MET A 189 17.30 1.21 -14.06
N PRO A 190 18.56 1.61 -13.80
CA PRO A 190 19.57 0.71 -13.25
C PRO A 190 19.04 -0.05 -12.01
N ALA A 191 19.34 -1.35 -11.88
CA ALA A 191 18.92 -2.17 -10.74
C ALA A 191 19.27 -1.57 -9.37
N ARG A 192 20.36 -0.81 -9.29
CA ARG A 192 20.73 0.00 -8.13
C ARG A 192 19.64 1.00 -7.72
N ASP A 193 19.12 1.76 -8.68
CA ASP A 193 18.17 2.83 -8.40
C ASP A 193 16.81 2.24 -7.97
N ARG A 194 16.50 1.02 -8.41
CA ARG A 194 15.34 0.24 -7.94
C ARG A 194 15.44 -0.13 -6.48
N VAL A 195 16.55 -0.76 -6.09
CA VAL A 195 16.82 -1.14 -4.69
C VAL A 195 16.78 0.09 -3.79
N TYR A 196 17.38 1.19 -4.23
CA TYR A 196 17.36 2.45 -3.50
C TYR A 196 15.93 3.02 -3.33
N ASN A 197 15.12 3.02 -4.39
CA ASN A 197 13.72 3.46 -4.32
C ASN A 197 12.90 2.60 -3.36
N GLU A 198 13.10 1.28 -3.35
CA GLU A 198 12.42 0.39 -2.39
C GLU A 198 12.75 0.75 -0.92
N ILE A 199 14.02 1.01 -0.64
CA ILE A 199 14.46 1.48 0.68
C ILE A 199 13.77 2.80 1.04
N LYS A 200 13.77 3.78 0.12
CA LYS A 200 13.09 5.08 0.32
C LYS A 200 11.61 4.92 0.66
N MET A 201 10.90 4.02 -0.02
CA MET A 201 9.45 3.84 0.18
C MET A 201 9.11 3.21 1.52
N ARG A 202 9.81 2.14 1.89
CA ARG A 202 9.64 1.51 3.21
C ARG A 202 9.99 2.49 4.34
N ALA A 203 10.95 3.38 4.12
CA ALA A 203 11.26 4.46 5.05
C ALA A 203 10.12 5.51 5.12
N ALA A 204 9.54 5.91 3.98
CA ALA A 204 8.47 6.91 3.96
C ALA A 204 7.22 6.49 4.77
N VAL A 205 6.92 5.19 4.83
CA VAL A 205 5.84 4.66 5.68
C VAL A 205 6.17 4.77 7.18
N ARG A 206 7.45 4.64 7.54
CA ARG A 206 7.92 4.63 8.94
C ARG A 206 8.23 6.03 9.48
N PHE A 207 8.62 6.95 8.61
CA PHE A 207 9.12 8.27 8.98
C PHE A 207 8.31 9.37 8.27
N PRO A 208 7.32 9.98 8.94
CA PRO A 208 6.54 11.08 8.38
C PRO A 208 7.41 12.33 8.18
N ALA A 209 6.99 13.24 7.30
CA ALA A 209 7.74 14.48 7.03
C ALA A 209 7.79 15.37 8.26
N LEU A 210 8.89 16.10 8.35
CA LEU A 210 9.11 17.12 9.35
C LEU A 210 8.90 18.49 8.73
N THR A 211 8.02 19.28 9.35
CA THR A 211 7.86 20.70 9.02
C THR A 211 8.84 21.54 9.83
N VAL A 212 9.13 22.76 9.36
CA VAL A 212 9.94 23.74 10.11
C VAL A 212 9.44 23.87 11.55
N ASN A 213 8.12 23.99 11.75
CA ASN A 213 7.51 24.09 13.07
C ASN A 213 7.85 22.93 14.02
N GLN A 214 8.01 21.71 13.49
CA GLN A 214 8.38 20.54 14.29
C GLN A 214 9.88 20.49 14.62
N ILE A 215 10.73 21.19 13.86
CA ILE A 215 12.19 21.19 14.05
C ILE A 215 12.65 22.34 14.94
N VAL A 216 12.15 23.58 14.75
CA VAL A 216 12.56 24.75 15.55
C VAL A 216 11.84 24.89 16.90
N GLY A 217 10.78 24.12 17.11
CA GLY A 217 9.98 24.14 18.34
C GLY A 217 9.12 25.40 18.50
N ASP A 218 8.22 25.39 19.49
CA ASP A 218 7.21 26.43 19.71
C ASP A 218 7.81 27.84 19.92
N ALA A 219 9.04 27.93 20.43
CA ALA A 219 9.70 29.17 20.79
C ALA A 219 10.08 30.06 19.58
N ASN A 220 10.20 29.50 18.37
CA ASN A 220 10.70 30.22 17.18
C ASN A 220 9.68 30.24 16.02
N LYS A 221 8.42 29.89 16.27
CA LYS A 221 7.34 29.80 15.26
C LYS A 221 7.10 31.08 14.45
N ASN A 222 7.42 32.24 15.00
CA ASN A 222 7.16 33.54 14.37
C ASN A 222 8.35 34.07 13.53
N ILE A 223 9.49 33.37 13.52
CA ILE A 223 10.74 33.87 12.92
C ILE A 223 11.09 33.11 11.62
N VAL A 224 10.63 31.87 11.44
CA VAL A 224 10.95 31.05 10.26
C VAL A 224 9.68 30.62 9.52
N LEU A 225 9.42 31.24 8.36
CA LEU A 225 8.33 30.90 7.45
C LEU A 225 8.86 29.99 6.33
N GLY A 226 8.93 28.68 6.57
CA GLY A 226 9.22 27.68 5.54
C GLY A 226 8.00 26.80 5.28
N SER A 227 7.49 26.80 4.05
CA SER A 227 6.36 25.96 3.61
C SER A 227 6.79 24.58 3.14
N TYR A 228 8.10 24.31 3.06
CA TYR A 228 8.63 23.01 2.63
C TYR A 228 8.63 22.02 3.79
N ALA A 229 8.03 20.85 3.58
CA ALA A 229 8.09 19.74 4.54
C ALA A 229 9.20 18.78 4.10
N LEU A 230 10.20 18.58 4.97
CA LEU A 230 11.30 17.67 4.71
C LEU A 230 10.79 16.22 4.79
N PRO A 231 10.90 15.39 3.74
CA PRO A 231 10.51 13.98 3.82
C PRO A 231 11.28 13.25 4.94
N GLY A 232 10.55 12.53 5.81
CA GLY A 232 11.11 11.94 7.02
C GLY A 232 12.26 10.95 6.79
N VAL A 233 12.31 10.32 5.62
CA VAL A 233 13.42 9.45 5.17
C VAL A 233 14.78 10.14 5.14
N PHE A 234 14.81 11.47 4.95
CA PHE A 234 16.04 12.27 4.91
C PHE A 234 16.39 12.89 6.26
N THR A 235 15.86 12.34 7.36
CA THR A 235 16.21 12.76 8.73
C THR A 235 17.35 11.88 9.28
N GLN A 236 18.12 12.42 10.23
CA GLN A 236 19.15 11.64 10.93
C GLN A 236 18.56 10.40 11.62
N LYS A 237 17.34 10.53 12.15
CA LYS A 237 16.61 9.42 12.77
C LYS A 237 16.36 8.29 11.76
N ALA A 238 15.82 8.60 10.59
CA ALA A 238 15.56 7.60 9.55
C ALA A 238 16.84 6.93 9.04
N TRP A 239 17.95 7.68 8.94
CA TRP A 239 19.26 7.12 8.62
C TRP A 239 19.68 6.03 9.62
N ASN A 240 19.77 6.41 10.90
CA ASN A 240 20.25 5.54 11.98
C ASN A 240 19.34 4.34 12.23
N GLU A 241 18.02 4.54 12.18
CA GLU A 241 17.05 3.51 12.58
C GLU A 241 16.74 2.51 11.47
N TYR A 242 16.86 2.91 10.20
CA TYR A 242 16.39 2.09 9.08
C TYR A 242 17.26 2.13 7.83
N VAL A 243 17.53 3.31 7.27
CA VAL A 243 18.08 3.42 5.90
C VAL A 243 19.47 2.78 5.80
N GLU A 244 20.35 3.02 6.78
CA GLU A 244 21.70 2.44 6.78
C GLU A 244 21.64 0.91 6.75
N LYS A 245 20.88 0.29 7.67
CA LYS A 245 20.71 -1.17 7.75
C LYS A 245 20.07 -1.75 6.49
N ALA A 246 19.06 -1.07 5.94
CA ALA A 246 18.40 -1.52 4.72
C ALA A 246 19.34 -1.49 3.50
N ILE A 247 20.26 -0.52 3.43
CA ILE A 247 21.32 -0.48 2.42
C ILE A 247 22.32 -1.63 2.62
N GLU A 248 22.71 -1.93 3.86
CA GLU A 248 23.61 -3.06 4.17
C GLU A 248 22.97 -4.40 3.78
N GLU A 249 21.72 -4.63 4.19
CA GLU A 249 20.98 -5.85 3.84
C GLU A 249 20.84 -6.03 2.33
N ALA A 250 20.58 -4.95 1.60
CA ALA A 250 20.45 -4.99 0.14
C ALA A 250 21.79 -5.23 -0.57
N ALA A 251 22.90 -4.80 0.03
CA ALA A 251 24.25 -5.06 -0.48
C ALA A 251 24.69 -6.51 -0.24
N ASP A 252 24.34 -7.07 0.94
CA ASP A 252 24.76 -8.41 1.36
C ASP A 252 23.88 -9.52 0.76
N LYS A 253 22.68 -9.18 0.29
CA LYS A 253 21.75 -10.09 -0.42
C LYS A 253 21.42 -9.51 -1.80
N PRO A 254 22.26 -9.69 -2.83
CA PRO A 254 21.90 -9.33 -4.19
C PRO A 254 20.71 -10.20 -4.66
N THR A 255 19.51 -9.69 -4.40
CA THR A 255 18.19 -9.98 -4.96
C THR A 255 18.05 -11.22 -5.86
N ASP A 256 17.85 -12.38 -5.24
CA ASP A 256 17.23 -13.57 -5.87
C ASP A 256 15.72 -13.65 -5.55
N THR A 257 15.11 -12.52 -5.18
CA THR A 257 13.67 -12.46 -4.89
C THR A 257 12.94 -12.19 -6.19
N LYS A 258 12.27 -13.21 -6.73
CA LYS A 258 11.35 -13.07 -7.86
C LYS A 258 10.24 -12.10 -7.44
N ASP A 259 10.15 -10.94 -8.09
CA ASP A 259 9.00 -10.05 -7.90
C ASP A 259 7.78 -10.73 -8.55
N TRP A 260 6.91 -11.29 -7.70
CA TRP A 260 5.71 -12.01 -8.15
C TRP A 260 4.70 -11.07 -8.84
N VAL A 261 4.72 -9.77 -8.53
CA VAL A 261 3.83 -8.77 -9.12
C VAL A 261 4.22 -8.55 -10.57
N LEU A 262 5.51 -8.34 -10.84
CA LEU A 262 6.02 -8.10 -12.20
C LEU A 262 6.36 -9.38 -12.96
N ASN A 263 6.39 -10.52 -12.26
CA ASN A 263 6.87 -11.80 -12.78
C ASN A 263 8.25 -11.69 -13.45
N SER A 264 9.12 -10.83 -12.92
CA SER A 264 10.49 -10.64 -13.38
C SER A 264 11.48 -11.15 -12.33
N ARG A 265 12.61 -11.69 -12.80
CA ARG A 265 13.76 -11.95 -11.94
C ARG A 265 14.60 -10.69 -11.89
N GLN A 266 14.87 -10.17 -10.70
CA GLN A 266 15.73 -8.99 -10.51
C GLN A 266 17.16 -9.23 -11.04
N SER A 267 17.57 -10.50 -11.12
CA SER A 267 18.87 -10.98 -11.60
C SER A 267 19.14 -10.82 -13.10
N ASP A 268 18.13 -10.48 -13.93
CA ASP A 268 18.34 -10.33 -15.38
C ASP A 268 18.95 -8.96 -15.76
N ASP A 269 19.26 -8.11 -14.78
CA ASP A 269 19.84 -6.79 -14.97
C ASP A 269 21.30 -6.75 -14.47
N LEU A 270 22.24 -6.77 -15.42
CA LEU A 270 23.69 -6.73 -15.18
C LEU A 270 24.18 -5.44 -14.51
N THR A 271 23.35 -4.41 -14.36
CA THR A 271 23.74 -3.09 -13.80
C THR A 271 23.87 -3.05 -12.28
N PHE A 272 23.45 -4.10 -11.57
CA PHE A 272 23.65 -4.29 -10.11
C PHE A 272 24.57 -5.49 -9.85
N SER A 273 25.62 -5.60 -10.66
CA SER A 273 26.72 -6.53 -10.46
C SER A 273 27.91 -5.78 -9.85
N GLY A 274 28.47 -6.32 -8.76
CA GLY A 274 29.56 -5.69 -8.02
C GLY A 274 29.76 -6.39 -6.67
N SER A 275 30.87 -6.05 -6.00
CA SER A 275 31.05 -6.46 -4.59
C SER A 275 30.01 -5.81 -3.68
N PRO A 276 29.59 -6.45 -2.56
CA PRO A 276 28.69 -5.85 -1.59
C PRO A 276 29.12 -4.43 -1.16
N GLU A 277 30.41 -4.21 -0.99
CA GLU A 277 30.98 -2.91 -0.63
C GLU A 277 30.75 -1.85 -1.72
N GLN A 278 30.87 -2.21 -3.00
CA GLN A 278 30.58 -1.31 -4.11
C GLN A 278 29.10 -0.95 -4.17
N ILE A 279 28.22 -1.93 -3.99
CA ILE A 279 26.76 -1.71 -3.96
C ILE A 279 26.39 -0.78 -2.81
N ARG A 280 26.89 -1.07 -1.59
CA ARG A 280 26.68 -0.24 -0.39
C ARG A 280 27.11 1.21 -0.62
N LYS A 281 28.29 1.40 -1.21
CA LYS A 281 28.84 2.73 -1.52
C LYS A 281 27.96 3.49 -2.52
N GLN A 282 27.49 2.81 -3.56
CA GLN A 282 26.66 3.43 -4.59
C GLN A 282 25.26 3.82 -4.04
N LEU A 283 24.61 2.93 -3.29
CA LEU A 283 23.31 3.22 -2.65
C LEU A 283 23.43 4.37 -1.63
N THR A 284 24.50 4.38 -0.84
CA THR A 284 24.79 5.47 0.11
C THR A 284 25.02 6.79 -0.61
N ALA A 285 25.68 6.78 -1.77
CA ALA A 285 25.90 7.98 -2.56
C ALA A 285 24.59 8.58 -3.08
N LEU A 286 23.68 7.74 -3.60
CA LEU A 286 22.33 8.17 -4.00
C LEU A 286 21.58 8.80 -2.83
N TYR A 287 21.61 8.15 -1.66
CA TYR A 287 20.99 8.69 -0.45
C TYR A 287 21.52 10.07 -0.09
N LYS A 288 22.84 10.24 -0.04
CA LYS A 288 23.47 11.52 0.31
C LYS A 288 23.14 12.61 -0.70
N GLN A 289 23.09 12.28 -1.99
CA GLN A 289 22.74 13.24 -3.04
C GLN A 289 21.32 13.78 -2.86
N GLU A 290 20.33 12.91 -2.64
CA GLU A 290 18.96 13.33 -2.39
C GLU A 290 18.79 14.01 -1.03
N TYR A 291 19.45 13.51 0.03
CA TYR A 291 19.48 14.17 1.33
C TYR A 291 19.92 15.64 1.19
N ILE A 292 21.03 15.90 0.49
CA ILE A 292 21.51 17.26 0.28
C ILE A 292 20.50 18.09 -0.52
N ALA A 293 19.91 17.53 -1.59
CA ALA A 293 18.93 18.24 -2.40
C ALA A 293 17.68 18.63 -1.61
N GLU A 294 17.17 17.73 -0.76
CA GLU A 294 15.98 17.95 0.05
C GLU A 294 16.23 18.93 1.20
N TRP A 295 17.38 18.83 1.88
CA TRP A 295 17.76 19.81 2.90
C TRP A 295 18.04 21.20 2.31
N ARG A 296 18.54 21.30 1.07
CA ARG A 296 18.67 22.59 0.35
C ARG A 296 17.34 23.23 -0.02
N LYS A 297 16.29 22.43 -0.26
CA LYS A 297 14.93 22.94 -0.48
C LYS A 297 14.26 23.37 0.83
N PHE A 298 14.66 22.74 1.93
CA PHE A 298 14.10 23.01 3.26
C PHE A 298 14.68 24.25 3.93
N LEU A 299 15.98 24.50 3.80
CA LEU A 299 16.70 25.67 4.32
C LEU A 299 16.48 26.91 3.44
#